data_AF-A0A2D5Q8V7-F1
#
_entry.id   AF-A0A2D5Q8V7-F1
#
_cell.length_a   1.000
_cell.length_b   1.000
_cell.length_c   1.000
_cell.angle_alpha   90.00
_cell.angle_beta   90.00
_cell.angle_gamma   90.00
#
_symmetry.space_group_name_H-M   'P 1'
#
loop_
_entity.id
_entity.type
_entity.pdbx_description
1 polymer ?
#
loop_
_entity_poly.entity_id
_entity_poly.type
_entity_poly.pdbx_seq_one_letter_code
_entity_poly.pdbx_strand_id
1 'polypeptide(L)'
;DEFESALKLCQSRAKSAFGDERVFVEKYIQGAQHVEFQVLADGKKAIHFGERFCSIQRRHQKLVEEGPWLTDEKRAEIGALVCKGAEAVGYKGLATFEFLRDANGDFYFLEVNPRVQVEHTVTELITGHNLVELGIRVAQGEALPMEQEDITWRGHAIQCRLNAEDPREFVPSPGRLWECHFPSGFGIRCDTHAHPGYEMPGCFDSLLAKLLVWGRDREDAVRRMKTALDETMITGVEHLIPLHRRIMDEEDFNNGDITIQYIDMHQELLG
;
A
#
# COMPACT_ATOMS: atom_id res chain seq x y z
N ASP A 1 24.18 -14.27 21.69
CA ASP A 1 25.18 -13.50 20.91
C ASP A 1 24.54 -12.70 19.77
N GLU A 2 23.79 -13.34 18.86
CA GLU A 2 23.10 -12.62 17.77
C GLU A 2 22.03 -11.64 18.27
N PHE A 3 21.17 -12.06 19.22
CA PHE A 3 20.10 -11.21 19.75
C PHE A 3 20.63 -9.93 20.42
N GLU A 4 21.64 -10.03 21.29
CA GLU A 4 22.21 -8.85 21.96
C GLU A 4 22.82 -7.85 20.97
N SER A 5 23.47 -8.37 19.92
CA SER A 5 24.08 -7.56 18.87
C SER A 5 23.00 -6.85 18.05
N ALA A 6 21.94 -7.57 17.65
CA ALA A 6 20.80 -7.00 16.95
C ALA A 6 20.05 -5.96 17.81
N LEU A 7 19.84 -6.24 19.10
CA LEU A 7 19.17 -5.33 20.02
C LEU A 7 19.93 -3.99 20.14
N LYS A 8 21.25 -4.05 20.37
CA LYS A 8 22.10 -2.84 20.43
C LYS A 8 22.07 -2.05 19.12
N LEU A 9 22.10 -2.76 17.98
CA LEU A 9 22.02 -2.14 16.66
C LEU A 9 20.67 -1.42 16.47
N CYS A 10 19.56 -2.06 16.81
CA CYS A 10 18.22 -1.47 16.71
C CYS A 10 18.05 -0.26 17.63
N GLN A 11 18.48 -0.34 18.89
CA GLN A 11 18.44 0.78 19.84
C GLN A 11 19.26 1.98 19.35
N SER A 12 20.45 1.73 18.81
CA SER A 12 21.31 2.78 18.22
C SER A 12 20.64 3.45 17.02
N ARG A 13 20.04 2.68 16.11
CA ARG A 13 19.28 3.21 14.96
C ARG A 13 18.07 4.01 15.40
N ALA A 14 17.29 3.51 16.35
CA ALA A 14 16.11 4.19 16.88
C ALA A 14 16.46 5.55 17.49
N LYS A 15 17.54 5.60 18.30
CA LYS A 15 18.07 6.83 18.88
C LYS A 15 18.52 7.83 17.81
N SER A 16 19.21 7.36 16.78
CA SER A 16 19.72 8.20 15.70
C SER A 16 18.61 8.78 14.82
N ALA A 17 17.58 7.99 14.51
CA ALA A 17 16.50 8.39 13.61
C ALA A 17 15.35 9.14 14.32
N PHE A 18 15.03 8.77 15.56
CA PHE A 18 13.83 9.23 16.28
C PHE A 18 14.12 9.90 17.63
N GLY A 19 15.38 9.90 18.09
CA GLY A 19 15.75 10.44 19.40
C GLY A 19 15.34 9.58 20.60
N ASP A 20 14.84 8.36 20.36
CA ASP A 20 14.33 7.44 21.38
C ASP A 20 14.89 6.03 21.15
N GLU A 21 15.46 5.43 22.19
CA GLU A 21 16.10 4.10 22.14
C GLU A 21 15.19 2.95 22.62
N ARG A 22 13.93 3.25 22.96
CA ARG A 22 12.96 2.24 23.35
C ARG A 22 12.68 1.30 22.17
N VAL A 23 12.75 0.02 22.47
CA VAL A 23 12.44 -1.08 21.54
C VAL A 23 11.63 -2.11 22.30
N PHE A 24 10.83 -2.89 21.56
CA PHE A 24 10.08 -4.02 22.09
C PHE A 24 10.29 -5.23 21.18
N VAL A 25 9.91 -6.40 21.65
CA VAL A 25 10.08 -7.66 20.92
C VAL A 25 8.71 -8.27 20.67
N GLU A 26 8.47 -8.66 19.43
CA GLU A 26 7.26 -9.36 19.02
C GLU A 26 7.59 -10.75 18.52
N LYS A 27 6.58 -11.61 18.50
CA LYS A 27 6.69 -12.92 17.85
C LYS A 27 6.81 -12.72 16.34
N TYR A 28 7.87 -13.27 15.74
CA TYR A 28 8.03 -13.28 14.29
C TYR A 28 7.03 -14.24 13.64
N ILE A 29 6.22 -13.74 12.71
CA ILE A 29 5.22 -14.52 11.97
C ILE A 29 5.80 -14.88 10.60
N GLN A 30 6.06 -16.17 10.38
CA GLN A 30 6.60 -16.69 9.12
C GLN A 30 5.50 -16.81 8.06
N GLY A 31 5.84 -16.52 6.80
CA GLY A 31 4.90 -16.64 5.68
C GLY A 31 3.67 -15.75 5.82
N ALA A 32 3.80 -14.62 6.51
CA ALA A 32 2.67 -13.74 6.76
C ALA A 32 2.29 -12.94 5.51
N GLN A 33 1.02 -12.58 5.43
CA GLN A 33 0.49 -11.57 4.53
C GLN A 33 0.34 -10.24 5.30
N HIS A 34 0.67 -9.13 4.66
CA HIS A 34 0.36 -7.81 5.18
C HIS A 34 -1.03 -7.39 4.69
N VAL A 35 -1.98 -7.25 5.60
CA VAL A 35 -3.35 -6.80 5.31
C VAL A 35 -3.69 -5.63 6.21
N GLU A 36 -4.30 -4.59 5.65
CA GLU A 36 -4.59 -3.37 6.38
C GLU A 36 -6.01 -2.86 6.11
N PHE A 37 -6.66 -2.26 7.10
CA PHE A 37 -8.03 -1.78 7.01
C PHE A 37 -8.12 -0.26 7.07
N GLN A 38 -8.83 0.33 6.10
CA GLN A 38 -9.12 1.75 6.08
C GLN A 38 -10.30 2.10 6.98
N VAL A 39 -10.11 3.06 7.87
CA VAL A 39 -11.15 3.59 8.78
C VAL A 39 -11.28 5.10 8.62
N LEU A 40 -12.50 5.61 8.79
CA LEU A 40 -12.81 7.01 9.04
C LEU A 40 -13.65 7.10 10.31
N ALA A 41 -13.29 7.99 11.22
CA ALA A 41 -14.02 8.20 12.46
C ALA A 41 -14.23 9.68 12.76
N ASP A 42 -15.33 10.05 13.42
CA ASP A 42 -15.67 11.45 13.75
C ASP A 42 -15.41 11.82 15.22
N GLY A 43 -14.76 10.93 15.98
CA GLY A 43 -14.55 11.03 17.43
C GLY A 43 -15.59 10.29 18.26
N LYS A 44 -16.68 9.80 17.66
CA LYS A 44 -17.73 9.02 18.33
C LYS A 44 -18.09 7.74 17.61
N LYS A 45 -18.25 7.81 16.29
CA LYS A 45 -18.52 6.68 15.40
C LYS A 45 -17.33 6.44 14.48
N ALA A 46 -17.17 5.19 14.03
CA ALA A 46 -16.22 4.83 12.99
C ALA A 46 -16.87 3.92 11.92
N ILE A 47 -16.46 4.10 10.66
CA ILE A 47 -16.79 3.22 9.54
C ILE A 47 -15.51 2.75 8.86
N HIS A 48 -15.54 1.56 8.26
CA HIS A 48 -14.43 1.03 7.47
C HIS A 48 -14.75 1.00 5.98
N PHE A 49 -13.72 1.22 5.17
CA PHE A 49 -13.76 1.13 3.71
C PHE A 49 -13.14 -0.18 3.21
N GLY A 50 -13.05 -1.17 4.09
CA GLY A 50 -12.50 -2.50 3.80
C GLY A 50 -10.98 -2.51 3.87
N GLU A 51 -10.40 -3.55 3.29
CA GLU A 51 -8.98 -3.87 3.39
C GLU A 51 -8.20 -3.65 2.10
N ARG A 52 -6.88 -3.55 2.25
CA ARG A 52 -5.88 -3.65 1.19
C ARG A 52 -4.87 -4.73 1.53
N PHE A 53 -4.43 -5.44 0.51
CA PHE A 53 -3.32 -6.39 0.55
C PHE A 53 -2.03 -5.68 0.12
N CYS A 54 -1.01 -5.74 0.98
CA CYS A 54 0.22 -4.94 0.85
C CYS A 54 1.50 -5.78 0.99
N SER A 55 1.42 -7.09 0.73
CA SER A 55 2.53 -8.01 1.03
C SER A 55 3.71 -7.90 0.07
N ILE A 56 3.51 -7.35 -1.14
CA ILE A 56 4.58 -7.19 -2.13
C ILE A 56 5.40 -5.96 -1.73
N GLN A 57 6.48 -6.22 -1.01
CA GLN A 57 7.35 -5.20 -0.45
C GLN A 57 8.82 -5.59 -0.57
N ARG A 58 9.70 -4.59 -0.53
CA ARG A 58 11.14 -4.77 -0.43
C ARG A 58 11.69 -3.91 0.70
N ARG A 59 12.46 -4.52 1.61
CA ARG A 59 13.02 -3.81 2.80
C ARG A 59 11.96 -2.99 3.55
N HIS A 60 10.77 -3.57 3.74
CA HIS A 60 9.60 -2.94 4.38
C HIS A 60 8.96 -1.76 3.61
N GLN A 61 9.33 -1.54 2.35
CA GLN A 61 8.66 -0.59 1.46
C GLN A 61 7.71 -1.33 0.53
N LYS A 62 6.42 -1.01 0.60
CA LYS A 62 5.37 -1.56 -0.27
C LYS A 62 5.63 -1.13 -1.72
N LEU A 63 5.48 -2.07 -2.66
CA LEU A 63 5.71 -1.89 -4.10
C LEU A 63 4.40 -1.98 -4.90
N VAL A 64 3.57 -2.96 -4.53
CA VAL A 64 2.28 -3.24 -5.15
C VAL A 64 1.25 -3.46 -4.06
N GLU A 65 0.12 -2.76 -4.17
CA GLU A 65 -1.02 -2.89 -3.26
C GLU A 65 -2.28 -3.20 -4.05
N GLU A 66 -3.13 -4.08 -3.52
CA GLU A 66 -4.38 -4.45 -4.20
C GLU A 66 -5.53 -4.70 -3.23
N GLY A 67 -6.75 -4.70 -3.76
CA GLY A 67 -7.93 -5.02 -2.97
C GLY A 67 -9.20 -5.03 -3.82
N PRO A 68 -10.30 -5.61 -3.31
CA PRO A 68 -10.39 -6.36 -2.06
C PRO A 68 -9.61 -7.70 -2.10
N TRP A 69 -9.28 -8.28 -0.94
CA TRP A 69 -8.47 -9.51 -0.84
C TRP A 69 -9.11 -10.62 0.00
N LEU A 70 -9.89 -10.25 1.01
CA LEU A 70 -10.50 -11.20 1.95
C LEU A 70 -11.89 -11.65 1.46
N THR A 71 -12.43 -12.68 2.11
CA THR A 71 -13.86 -12.99 1.98
C THR A 71 -14.70 -11.91 2.67
N ASP A 72 -15.97 -11.79 2.27
CA ASP A 72 -16.89 -10.80 2.84
C ASP A 72 -17.09 -11.00 4.35
N GLU A 73 -17.14 -12.25 4.80
CA GLU A 73 -17.29 -12.58 6.22
C GLU A 73 -16.08 -12.11 7.05
N LYS A 74 -14.86 -12.39 6.57
CA LYS A 74 -13.65 -11.97 7.28
C LYS A 74 -13.46 -10.46 7.22
N ARG A 75 -13.80 -9.82 6.11
CA ARG A 75 -13.82 -8.35 5.99
C ARG A 75 -14.77 -7.72 7.01
N ALA A 76 -15.99 -8.25 7.14
CA ALA A 76 -16.96 -7.75 8.11
C ALA A 76 -16.49 -7.95 9.56
N GLU A 77 -15.90 -9.10 9.88
CA GLU A 77 -15.37 -9.42 11.21
C GLU A 77 -14.26 -8.45 11.64
N ILE A 78 -13.21 -8.31 10.82
CA ILE A 78 -12.05 -7.46 11.14
C ILE A 78 -12.42 -5.98 11.00
N GLY A 79 -13.24 -5.63 10.01
CA GLY A 79 -13.77 -4.28 9.82
C GLY A 79 -14.52 -3.76 11.06
N ALA A 80 -15.40 -4.59 11.64
CA ALA A 80 -16.08 -4.23 12.88
C ALA A 80 -15.12 -4.09 14.07
N LEU A 81 -14.03 -4.88 14.12
CA LEU A 81 -13.04 -4.82 15.19
C LEU A 81 -12.23 -3.51 15.13
N VAL A 82 -11.79 -3.09 13.94
CA VAL A 82 -11.01 -1.84 13.78
C VAL A 82 -11.87 -0.60 14.05
N CYS A 83 -13.16 -0.61 13.66
CA CYS A 83 -14.08 0.47 14.01
C CYS A 83 -14.25 0.59 15.54
N LYS A 84 -14.48 -0.53 16.24
CA LYS A 84 -14.52 -0.54 17.72
C LYS A 84 -13.24 0.00 18.35
N GLY A 85 -12.08 -0.36 17.80
CA GLY A 85 -10.79 0.16 18.23
C GLY A 85 -10.68 1.67 18.10
N ALA A 86 -11.09 2.22 16.95
CA ALA A 86 -11.10 3.67 16.70
C ALA A 86 -12.08 4.42 17.62
N GLU A 87 -13.28 3.88 17.83
CA GLU A 87 -14.29 4.44 18.74
C GLU A 87 -13.83 4.45 20.20
N ALA A 88 -13.20 3.37 20.66
CA ALA A 88 -12.74 3.23 22.04
C ALA A 88 -11.71 4.30 22.45
N VAL A 89 -10.95 4.83 21.49
CA VAL A 89 -9.97 5.90 21.73
C VAL A 89 -10.49 7.28 21.32
N GLY A 90 -11.74 7.39 20.88
CA GLY A 90 -12.33 8.64 20.37
C GLY A 90 -11.58 9.19 19.16
N TYR A 91 -11.11 8.31 18.27
CA TYR A 91 -10.32 8.70 17.11
C TYR A 91 -11.12 9.60 16.16
N LYS A 92 -10.44 10.58 15.56
CA LYS A 92 -11.04 11.51 14.60
C LYS A 92 -10.15 11.65 13.37
N GLY A 93 -10.71 11.37 12.19
CA GLY A 93 -10.03 11.44 10.90
C GLY A 93 -9.87 10.07 10.24
N LEU A 94 -9.01 10.01 9.22
CA LEU A 94 -8.62 8.77 8.55
C LEU A 94 -7.57 8.02 9.37
N ALA A 95 -7.71 6.71 9.49
CA ALA A 95 -6.69 5.83 10.04
C ALA A 95 -6.61 4.55 9.22
N THR A 96 -5.44 3.93 9.24
CA THR A 96 -5.27 2.55 8.78
C THR A 96 -4.81 1.67 9.93
N PHE A 97 -5.47 0.54 10.11
CA PHE A 97 -5.05 -0.51 11.04
C PHE A 97 -4.35 -1.61 10.26
N GLU A 98 -3.08 -1.85 10.56
CA GLU A 98 -2.24 -2.83 9.87
C GLU A 98 -2.17 -4.15 10.65
N PHE A 99 -2.19 -5.25 9.90
CA PHE A 99 -2.15 -6.61 10.44
C PHE A 99 -1.20 -7.50 9.65
N LEU A 100 -0.58 -8.44 10.35
CA LEU A 100 -0.03 -9.64 9.75
C LEU A 100 -1.10 -10.74 9.80
N ARG A 101 -1.35 -11.39 8.66
CA ARG A 101 -2.21 -12.56 8.55
C ARG A 101 -1.34 -13.79 8.29
N ASP A 102 -1.37 -14.79 9.17
CA ASP A 102 -0.57 -16.00 9.00
C ASP A 102 -1.19 -16.99 8.00
N ALA A 103 -0.50 -18.11 7.75
CA ALA A 103 -0.94 -19.15 6.83
C ALA A 103 -2.23 -19.88 7.28
N ASN A 104 -2.59 -19.83 8.57
CA ASN A 104 -3.87 -20.36 9.07
C ASN A 104 -5.02 -19.35 8.88
N GLY A 105 -4.69 -18.11 8.52
CA GLY A 105 -5.63 -17.02 8.35
C GLY A 105 -5.87 -16.20 9.61
N ASP A 106 -5.06 -16.40 10.67
CA ASP A 106 -5.15 -15.65 11.91
C ASP A 106 -4.54 -14.26 11.76
N PHE A 107 -5.20 -13.24 12.32
CA PHE A 107 -4.78 -11.84 12.25
C PHE A 107 -4.05 -11.42 13.52
N TYR A 108 -2.91 -10.77 13.34
CA TYR A 108 -2.08 -10.20 14.39
C TYR A 108 -1.95 -8.70 14.12
N PHE A 109 -2.48 -7.88 15.02
CA PHE A 109 -2.37 -6.43 14.93
C PHE A 109 -0.89 -6.00 14.97
N LEU A 110 -0.50 -5.09 14.09
CA LEU A 110 0.85 -4.56 13.99
C LEU A 110 0.91 -3.10 14.47
N GLU A 111 0.22 -2.21 13.75
CA GLU A 111 0.21 -0.78 14.08
C GLU A 111 -1.04 -0.07 13.57
N VAL A 112 -1.22 1.18 14.02
CA VAL A 112 -2.16 2.12 13.42
C VAL A 112 -1.38 3.25 12.80
N ASN A 113 -1.69 3.58 11.54
CA ASN A 113 -1.25 4.79 10.88
C ASN A 113 -2.37 5.85 10.98
N PRO A 114 -2.27 6.84 11.89
CA PRO A 114 -3.31 7.84 12.12
C PRO A 114 -3.26 8.97 11.07
N ARG A 115 -3.24 8.59 9.79
CA ARG A 115 -3.10 9.47 8.63
C ARG A 115 -3.59 8.76 7.38
N VAL A 116 -3.77 9.51 6.30
CA VAL A 116 -3.92 8.93 4.96
C VAL A 116 -2.62 8.19 4.56
N GLN A 117 -2.77 7.09 3.85
CA GLN A 117 -1.67 6.30 3.29
C GLN A 117 -1.54 6.48 1.78
N VAL A 118 -0.40 6.09 1.22
CA VAL A 118 -0.08 6.26 -0.21
C VAL A 118 -1.10 5.49 -1.07
N GLU A 119 -1.45 4.30 -0.61
CA GLU A 119 -2.32 3.27 -1.18
C GLU A 119 -3.82 3.45 -0.91
N HIS A 120 -4.25 4.55 -0.28
CA HIS A 120 -5.68 4.87 -0.08
C HIS A 120 -6.46 4.83 -1.40
N THR A 121 -5.79 5.10 -2.51
CA THR A 121 -6.36 5.17 -3.85
C THR A 121 -6.88 3.83 -4.38
N VAL A 122 -6.35 2.69 -3.89
CA VAL A 122 -6.95 1.37 -4.15
C VAL A 122 -8.36 1.33 -3.55
N THR A 123 -8.51 1.77 -2.30
CA THR A 123 -9.79 1.82 -1.59
C THR A 123 -10.78 2.78 -2.26
N GLU A 124 -10.32 3.96 -2.71
CA GLU A 124 -11.20 4.90 -3.43
C GLU A 124 -11.74 4.29 -4.73
N LEU A 125 -10.91 3.54 -5.49
CA LEU A 125 -11.34 2.92 -6.75
C LEU A 125 -12.38 1.82 -6.54
N ILE A 126 -12.25 1.00 -5.49
CA ILE A 126 -13.18 -0.10 -5.23
C ILE A 126 -14.45 0.33 -4.50
N THR A 127 -14.42 1.44 -3.76
CA THR A 127 -15.58 1.92 -2.99
C THR A 127 -16.30 3.11 -3.63
N GLY A 128 -15.61 3.88 -4.48
CA GLY A 128 -16.12 5.12 -5.07
C GLY A 128 -16.14 6.32 -4.13
N HIS A 129 -15.53 6.22 -2.93
CA HIS A 129 -15.47 7.31 -1.97
C HIS A 129 -14.14 8.07 -2.03
N ASN A 130 -14.23 9.40 -2.00
CA ASN A 130 -13.07 10.28 -1.90
C ASN A 130 -12.63 10.40 -0.44
N LEU A 131 -11.62 9.62 -0.06
CA LEU A 131 -11.16 9.53 1.33
C LEU A 131 -10.53 10.85 1.80
N VAL A 132 -9.79 11.54 0.92
CA VAL A 132 -9.15 12.81 1.28
C VAL A 132 -10.19 13.88 1.60
N GLU A 133 -11.22 14.00 0.76
CA GLU A 133 -12.35 14.92 1.00
C GLU A 133 -13.08 14.58 2.31
N LEU A 134 -13.40 13.30 2.53
CA LEU A 134 -14.06 12.85 3.76
C LEU A 134 -13.22 13.17 5.01
N GLY A 135 -11.90 12.97 4.94
CA GLY A 135 -10.97 13.34 6.00
C GLY A 135 -11.00 14.85 6.32
N ILE A 136 -11.07 15.71 5.28
CA ILE A 136 -11.20 17.16 5.44
C ILE A 136 -12.53 17.53 6.11
N ARG A 137 -13.65 16.96 5.66
CA ARG A 137 -14.98 17.22 6.23
C ARG A 137 -15.06 16.86 7.72
N VAL A 138 -14.54 15.68 8.08
CA VAL A 138 -14.43 15.28 9.49
C VAL A 138 -13.53 16.24 10.27
N ALA A 139 -12.38 16.65 9.71
CA ALA A 139 -11.51 17.63 10.36
C ALA A 139 -12.23 18.97 10.64
N GLN A 140 -13.15 19.39 9.76
CA GLN A 140 -14.02 20.55 9.95
C GLN A 140 -15.11 20.37 11.02
N GLY A 141 -15.24 19.17 11.60
CA GLY A 141 -16.21 18.87 12.65
C GLY A 141 -17.53 18.32 12.15
N GLU A 142 -17.64 17.97 10.88
CA GLU A 142 -18.79 17.22 10.38
C GLU A 142 -18.84 15.82 10.99
N ALA A 143 -20.06 15.32 11.20
CA ALA A 143 -20.28 13.91 11.49
C ALA A 143 -20.01 13.06 10.24
N LEU A 144 -19.91 11.74 10.41
CA LEU A 144 -19.81 10.83 9.27
C LEU A 144 -21.01 11.02 8.33
N PRO A 145 -20.80 11.26 7.03
CA PRO A 145 -21.88 11.54 6.10
C PRO A 145 -22.59 10.28 5.58
N MET A 146 -22.14 9.09 6.01
CA MET A 146 -22.70 7.79 5.66
C MET A 146 -22.56 6.81 6.83
N GLU A 147 -23.30 5.71 6.77
CA GLU A 147 -23.19 4.57 7.69
C GLU A 147 -22.45 3.40 7.01
N GLN A 148 -22.17 2.32 7.77
CA GLN A 148 -21.36 1.21 7.29
C GLN A 148 -22.01 0.46 6.10
N GLU A 149 -23.35 0.41 6.09
CA GLU A 149 -24.15 -0.27 5.07
C GLU A 149 -24.14 0.45 3.71
N ASP A 150 -23.74 1.72 3.68
CA ASP A 150 -23.63 2.50 2.45
C ASP A 150 -22.33 2.17 1.67
N ILE A 151 -21.37 1.52 2.33
CA ILE A 151 -20.08 1.17 1.72
C ILE A 151 -20.21 -0.13 0.92
N THR A 152 -20.04 -0.03 -0.39
CA THR A 152 -20.01 -1.20 -1.28
C THR A 152 -18.64 -1.34 -1.94
N TRP A 153 -18.11 -2.55 -1.98
CA TRP A 153 -16.87 -2.88 -2.69
C TRP A 153 -17.20 -3.47 -4.06
N ARG A 154 -16.65 -2.90 -5.13
CA ARG A 154 -16.91 -3.35 -6.50
C ARG A 154 -15.63 -3.55 -7.28
N GLY A 155 -15.54 -4.68 -7.96
CA GLY A 155 -14.38 -5.03 -8.78
C GLY A 155 -13.13 -5.24 -7.95
N HIS A 156 -11.98 -5.03 -8.58
CA HIS A 156 -10.66 -5.19 -7.98
C HIS A 156 -9.74 -4.07 -8.46
N ALA A 157 -8.95 -3.49 -7.57
CA ALA A 157 -7.98 -2.47 -7.92
C ALA A 157 -6.58 -2.88 -7.53
N ILE A 158 -5.61 -2.48 -8.36
CA ILE A 158 -4.17 -2.71 -8.16
C ILE A 158 -3.47 -1.37 -8.32
N GLN A 159 -2.54 -1.07 -7.42
CA GLN A 159 -1.63 0.05 -7.48
C GLN A 159 -0.19 -0.45 -7.62
N CYS A 160 0.57 0.15 -8.53
CA CYS A 160 2.02 0.03 -8.62
C CYS A 160 2.67 1.38 -8.29
N ARG A 161 3.69 1.36 -7.43
CA ARG A 161 4.52 2.55 -7.16
C ARG A 161 5.64 2.67 -8.21
N LEU A 162 5.56 3.69 -9.06
CA LEU A 162 6.57 3.94 -10.08
C LEU A 162 7.69 4.79 -9.49
N ASN A 163 8.68 4.12 -8.90
CA ASN A 163 9.84 4.76 -8.29
C ASN A 163 10.99 4.87 -9.30
N ALA A 164 11.75 5.95 -9.21
CA ALA A 164 13.01 6.14 -9.92
C ALA A 164 14.15 5.45 -9.15
N GLU A 165 14.26 4.15 -9.33
CA GLU A 165 15.20 3.26 -8.66
C GLU A 165 15.72 2.20 -9.62
N ASP A 166 16.94 1.72 -9.37
CA ASP A 166 17.45 0.51 -9.99
C ASP A 166 16.56 -0.69 -9.57
N PRO A 167 15.94 -1.43 -10.52
CA PRO A 167 15.07 -2.57 -10.19
C PRO A 167 15.80 -3.77 -9.56
N ARG A 168 17.13 -3.81 -9.57
CA ARG A 168 17.96 -4.84 -8.94
C ARG A 168 18.36 -4.46 -7.52
N GLU A 169 18.97 -3.28 -7.38
CA GLU A 169 19.58 -2.85 -6.12
C GLU A 169 18.66 -1.95 -5.28
N PHE A 170 17.56 -1.44 -5.86
CA PHE A 170 16.64 -0.48 -5.26
C PHE A 170 17.35 0.79 -4.76
N VAL A 171 18.39 1.19 -5.48
CA VAL A 171 19.10 2.45 -5.22
C VAL A 171 18.38 3.56 -5.97
N PRO A 172 18.05 4.70 -5.32
CA PRO A 172 17.46 5.85 -5.98
C PRO A 172 18.28 6.31 -7.19
N SER A 173 17.60 6.65 -8.27
CA SER A 173 18.16 7.12 -9.53
C SER A 173 17.76 8.59 -9.78
N PRO A 174 18.35 9.54 -9.04
CA PRO A 174 18.03 10.96 -9.23
C PRO A 174 18.51 11.44 -10.60
N GLY A 175 17.71 12.29 -11.23
CA GLY A 175 18.01 12.76 -12.57
C GLY A 175 16.86 13.55 -13.19
N ARG A 176 17.10 14.01 -14.41
CA ARG A 176 16.09 14.74 -15.18
C ARG A 176 15.25 13.77 -15.99
N LEU A 177 13.94 13.87 -15.87
CA LEU A 177 13.00 13.17 -16.74
C LEU A 177 13.00 13.87 -18.10
N TRP A 178 13.51 13.22 -19.15
CA TRP A 178 13.51 13.80 -20.50
C TRP A 178 12.14 13.68 -21.15
N GLU A 179 11.57 12.48 -21.07
CA GLU A 179 10.21 12.19 -21.50
C GLU A 179 9.51 11.36 -20.41
N CYS A 180 8.24 11.66 -20.17
CA CYS A 180 7.37 10.76 -19.43
C CYS A 180 5.97 10.76 -20.03
N HIS A 181 5.41 9.57 -20.22
CA HIS A 181 4.04 9.33 -20.66
C HIS A 181 3.36 8.39 -19.67
N PHE A 182 2.22 8.82 -19.14
CA PHE A 182 1.40 8.02 -18.24
C PHE A 182 0.10 7.62 -18.95
N PRO A 183 -0.31 6.35 -18.85
CA PRO A 183 -1.48 5.84 -19.54
C PRO A 183 -2.76 6.46 -18.98
N SER A 184 -3.81 6.42 -19.80
CA SER A 184 -5.16 6.84 -19.42
C SER A 184 -6.18 5.93 -20.09
N GLY A 185 -7.44 6.02 -19.68
CA GLY A 185 -8.52 5.24 -20.25
C GLY A 185 -9.43 4.66 -19.19
N PHE A 186 -10.38 3.83 -19.61
CA PHE A 186 -11.34 3.22 -18.70
C PHE A 186 -10.61 2.37 -17.65
N GLY A 187 -10.91 2.61 -16.37
CA GLY A 187 -10.34 1.88 -15.26
C GLY A 187 -8.83 2.13 -15.05
N ILE A 188 -8.26 3.22 -15.56
CA ILE A 188 -6.87 3.63 -15.29
C ILE A 188 -6.88 4.97 -14.57
N ARG A 189 -6.12 5.06 -13.48
CA ARG A 189 -5.86 6.30 -12.74
C ARG A 189 -4.35 6.45 -12.54
N CYS A 190 -3.83 7.64 -12.77
CA CYS A 190 -2.44 7.96 -12.46
C CYS A 190 -2.40 9.21 -11.58
N ASP A 191 -1.84 9.06 -10.38
CA ASP A 191 -1.52 10.19 -9.51
C ASP A 191 -0.02 10.46 -9.62
N THR A 192 0.36 11.62 -10.16
CA THR A 192 1.77 11.93 -10.39
C THR A 192 2.04 13.44 -10.28
N HIS A 193 3.27 13.76 -9.86
CA HIS A 193 3.85 15.09 -9.99
C HIS A 193 4.91 15.16 -11.10
N ALA A 194 5.27 14.01 -11.68
CA ALA A 194 6.29 13.91 -12.70
C ALA A 194 5.78 14.48 -14.04
N HIS A 195 6.66 15.22 -14.71
CA HIS A 195 6.40 15.79 -16.03
C HIS A 195 7.72 15.88 -16.81
N PRO A 196 7.69 16.00 -18.16
CA PRO A 196 8.91 16.20 -18.93
C PRO A 196 9.67 17.43 -18.42
N GLY A 197 10.96 17.27 -18.22
CA GLY A 197 11.85 18.28 -17.66
C GLY A 197 11.94 18.32 -16.13
N TYR A 198 11.13 17.54 -15.39
CA TYR A 198 11.24 17.43 -13.93
C TYR A 198 12.62 16.90 -13.52
N GLU A 199 13.26 17.55 -12.55
CA GLU A 199 14.52 17.12 -11.96
C GLU A 199 14.26 16.46 -10.62
N MET A 200 14.32 15.13 -10.61
CA MET A 200 14.10 14.34 -9.42
C MET A 200 15.31 14.47 -8.48
N PRO A 201 15.12 15.00 -7.26
CA PRO A 201 16.20 15.20 -6.30
C PRO A 201 16.59 13.90 -5.59
N GLY A 202 17.89 13.75 -5.28
CA GLY A 202 18.39 12.58 -4.53
C GLY A 202 18.17 12.63 -3.01
N CYS A 203 17.54 13.68 -2.49
CA CYS A 203 17.32 13.89 -1.06
C CYS A 203 15.88 13.62 -0.59
N PHE A 204 14.97 13.24 -1.49
CA PHE A 204 13.59 12.89 -1.18
C PHE A 204 13.28 11.44 -1.59
N ASP A 205 12.08 10.99 -1.27
CA ASP A 205 11.57 9.69 -1.71
C ASP A 205 11.57 9.58 -3.24
N SER A 206 11.76 8.35 -3.73
CA SER A 206 12.01 8.08 -5.15
C SER A 206 10.74 7.96 -6.01
N LEU A 207 9.55 8.06 -5.41
CA LEU A 207 8.27 7.91 -6.10
C LEU A 207 8.05 8.99 -7.17
N LEU A 208 7.83 8.60 -8.42
CA LEU A 208 7.46 9.50 -9.51
C LEU A 208 5.94 9.53 -9.74
N ALA A 209 5.29 8.36 -9.66
CA ALA A 209 3.87 8.22 -9.91
C ALA A 209 3.29 7.00 -9.18
N LYS A 210 2.00 7.05 -8.89
CA LYS A 210 1.21 5.87 -8.54
C LYS A 210 0.36 5.53 -9.76
N LEU A 211 0.59 4.34 -10.33
CA LEU A 211 -0.23 3.84 -11.42
C LEU A 211 -1.26 2.89 -10.84
N LEU A 212 -2.54 3.18 -11.06
CA LEU A 212 -3.65 2.40 -10.57
C LEU A 212 -4.51 1.90 -11.70
N VAL A 213 -5.04 0.69 -11.52
CA VAL A 213 -6.05 0.12 -12.39
C VAL A 213 -7.23 -0.41 -11.59
N TRP A 214 -8.39 -0.42 -12.21
CA TRP A 214 -9.60 -1.08 -11.73
C TRP A 214 -10.09 -2.07 -12.80
N GLY A 215 -10.42 -3.29 -12.36
CA GLY A 215 -11.01 -4.35 -13.17
C GLY A 215 -12.27 -4.90 -12.52
N ARG A 216 -13.06 -5.66 -13.30
CA ARG A 216 -14.28 -6.31 -12.78
C ARG A 216 -13.97 -7.43 -11.78
N ASP A 217 -12.78 -8.01 -11.89
CA ASP A 217 -12.18 -9.01 -11.02
C ASP A 217 -10.66 -8.81 -11.04
N ARG A 218 -9.95 -9.60 -10.23
CA ARG A 218 -8.49 -9.51 -10.12
C ARG A 218 -7.78 -9.81 -11.44
N GLU A 219 -8.23 -10.80 -12.20
CA GLU A 219 -7.62 -11.17 -13.49
C GLU A 219 -7.74 -10.02 -14.51
N ASP A 220 -8.91 -9.38 -14.58
CA ASP A 220 -9.15 -8.19 -15.40
C ASP A 220 -8.28 -7.02 -14.98
N ALA A 221 -8.12 -6.80 -13.66
CA ALA A 221 -7.22 -5.78 -13.12
C ALA A 221 -5.75 -6.05 -13.48
N VAL A 222 -5.28 -7.30 -13.34
CA VAL A 222 -3.90 -7.68 -13.72
C VAL A 222 -3.66 -7.45 -15.21
N ARG A 223 -4.56 -7.90 -16.10
CA ARG A 223 -4.43 -7.65 -17.56
C ARG A 223 -4.40 -6.15 -17.88
N ARG A 224 -5.21 -5.36 -17.18
CA ARG A 224 -5.23 -3.90 -17.33
C ARG A 224 -3.92 -3.27 -16.85
N MET A 225 -3.37 -3.73 -15.73
CA MET A 225 -2.08 -3.24 -15.21
C MET A 225 -0.94 -3.55 -16.19
N LYS A 226 -0.90 -4.76 -16.77
CA LYS A 226 0.08 -5.11 -17.82
C LYS A 226 0.05 -4.10 -18.97
N THR A 227 -1.15 -3.83 -19.50
CA THR A 227 -1.33 -2.87 -20.60
C THR A 227 -0.90 -1.46 -20.19
N ALA A 228 -1.29 -1.00 -18.99
CA ALA A 228 -0.94 0.31 -18.49
C ALA A 228 0.57 0.48 -18.28
N LEU A 229 1.26 -0.54 -17.76
CA LEU A 229 2.72 -0.55 -17.60
C LEU A 229 3.44 -0.56 -18.96
N ASP A 230 2.91 -1.29 -19.95
CA ASP A 230 3.45 -1.35 -21.31
C ASP A 230 3.35 0.01 -22.03
N GLU A 231 2.29 0.76 -21.78
CA GLU A 231 2.08 2.11 -22.32
C GLU A 231 2.88 3.20 -21.56
N THR A 232 3.28 2.93 -20.32
CA THR A 232 4.02 3.90 -19.51
C THR A 232 5.45 4.05 -20.03
N MET A 233 5.86 5.30 -20.27
CA MET A 233 7.22 5.63 -20.70
C MET A 233 7.83 6.61 -19.71
N ILE A 234 9.06 6.35 -19.26
CA ILE A 234 9.87 7.27 -18.44
C ILE A 234 11.30 7.15 -18.94
N THR A 235 11.96 8.27 -19.23
CA THR A 235 13.35 8.29 -19.69
C THR A 235 14.20 9.28 -18.88
N GLY A 236 15.49 8.98 -18.74
CA GLY A 236 16.46 9.83 -18.02
C GLY A 236 16.81 9.37 -16.60
N VAL A 237 16.06 8.42 -16.05
CA VAL A 237 16.32 7.75 -14.77
C VAL A 237 16.06 6.25 -14.90
N GLU A 238 16.67 5.45 -14.04
CA GLU A 238 16.24 4.06 -13.85
C GLU A 238 14.92 4.03 -13.07
N HIS A 239 14.12 3.00 -13.28
CA HIS A 239 12.79 2.92 -12.67
C HIS A 239 12.27 1.48 -12.50
N LEU A 240 11.29 1.30 -11.62
CA LEU A 240 10.74 -0.01 -11.26
C LEU A 240 9.72 -0.61 -12.26
N ILE A 241 9.36 0.06 -13.35
CA ILE A 241 8.39 -0.47 -14.35
C ILE A 241 8.76 -1.89 -14.83
N PRO A 242 10.02 -2.23 -15.17
CA PRO A 242 10.39 -3.60 -15.57
C PRO A 242 10.15 -4.64 -14.48
N LEU A 243 10.38 -4.29 -13.22
CA LEU A 243 10.06 -5.16 -12.08
C LEU A 243 8.55 -5.39 -12.00
N HIS A 244 7.75 -4.33 -12.06
CA HIS A 244 6.29 -4.44 -12.02
C HIS A 244 5.74 -5.31 -13.16
N ARG A 245 6.27 -5.17 -14.39
CA ARG A 245 5.86 -6.02 -15.52
C ARG A 245 6.14 -7.49 -15.24
N ARG A 246 7.34 -7.81 -14.72
CA ARG A 246 7.70 -9.18 -14.34
C ARG A 246 6.80 -9.73 -13.23
N ILE A 247 6.47 -8.93 -12.21
CA ILE A 247 5.52 -9.32 -11.15
C ILE A 247 4.16 -9.67 -11.75
N MET A 248 3.62 -8.85 -12.66
CA MET A 248 2.31 -9.12 -13.27
C MET A 248 2.31 -10.42 -14.11
N ASP A 249 3.45 -10.82 -14.67
CA ASP A 249 3.61 -12.05 -15.45
C ASP A 249 3.95 -13.29 -14.62
N GLU A 250 4.23 -13.13 -13.33
CA GLU A 250 4.69 -14.20 -12.45
C GLU A 250 3.52 -15.08 -11.96
N GLU A 251 3.75 -16.39 -11.85
CA GLU A 251 2.72 -17.39 -11.60
C GLU A 251 2.16 -17.31 -10.17
N ASP A 252 3.01 -17.23 -9.14
CA ASP A 252 2.59 -17.11 -7.75
C ASP A 252 1.81 -15.81 -7.52
N PHE A 253 2.21 -14.71 -8.15
CA PHE A 253 1.45 -13.46 -8.14
C PHE A 253 0.06 -13.65 -8.75
N ASN A 254 -0.05 -14.30 -9.91
CA ASN A 254 -1.32 -14.53 -10.59
C ASN A 254 -2.24 -15.48 -9.80
N ASN A 255 -1.67 -16.48 -9.11
CA ASN A 255 -2.39 -17.41 -8.25
C ASN A 255 -2.75 -16.82 -6.87
N GLY A 256 -2.10 -15.72 -6.47
CA GLY A 256 -2.29 -15.07 -5.17
C GLY A 256 -1.47 -15.69 -4.03
N ASP A 257 -0.47 -16.51 -4.37
CA ASP A 257 0.46 -17.17 -3.45
C ASP A 257 1.56 -16.21 -2.98
N ILE A 258 1.14 -15.13 -2.34
CA ILE A 258 1.99 -14.00 -1.99
C ILE A 258 2.10 -13.87 -0.47
N THR A 259 3.33 -13.67 0.01
CA THR A 259 3.67 -13.35 1.41
C THR A 259 4.58 -12.14 1.47
N ILE A 260 4.87 -11.64 2.68
CA ILE A 260 5.83 -10.55 2.89
C ILE A 260 7.26 -10.88 2.45
N GLN A 261 7.57 -12.16 2.20
CA GLN A 261 8.84 -12.64 1.67
C GLN A 261 8.85 -12.78 0.14
N TYR A 262 7.77 -12.39 -0.55
CA TYR A 262 7.58 -12.65 -1.99
C TYR A 262 8.79 -12.22 -2.84
N ILE A 263 9.24 -10.96 -2.73
CA ILE A 263 10.41 -10.48 -3.51
C ILE A 263 11.69 -11.24 -3.15
N ASP A 264 11.88 -11.61 -1.88
CA ASP A 264 13.06 -12.35 -1.42
C ASP A 264 13.08 -13.79 -1.96
N MET A 265 11.90 -14.38 -2.20
CA MET A 265 11.74 -15.70 -2.79
C MET A 265 11.81 -15.70 -4.32
N HIS A 266 11.57 -14.55 -4.96
CA HIS A 266 11.51 -14.37 -6.41
C HIS A 266 12.62 -13.44 -6.92
N GLN A 267 13.87 -13.75 -6.59
CA GLN A 267 15.03 -12.92 -6.95
C GLN A 267 15.24 -12.81 -8.47
N GLU A 268 14.78 -13.78 -9.24
CA GLU A 268 14.79 -13.76 -10.71
C GLU A 268 13.97 -12.61 -11.30
N LEU A 269 12.99 -12.07 -10.57
CA LEU A 269 12.22 -10.89 -10.99
C LEU A 269 13.03 -9.60 -10.92
N LEU A 270 14.22 -9.59 -10.31
CA LEU A 270 15.07 -8.40 -10.19
C LEU A 270 15.89 -8.17 -11.47
N GLY A 271 16.20 -9.22 -12.24
CA GLY A 271 16.90 -9.16 -13.54
C GLY A 271 18.31 -9.70 -13.53
#